data_AF-A0A7W8S1U9-F1
#
_entry.id   AF-A0A7W8S1U9-F1
#
_cell.length_a   1.000
_cell.length_b   1.000
_cell.length_c   1.000
_cell.angle_alpha   90.00
_cell.angle_beta   90.00
_cell.angle_gamma   90.00
#
_symmetry.space_group_name_H-M   'P 1'
#
loop_
_entity.id
_entity.type
_entity.pdbx_description
1 polymer ?
#
loop_
_entity_poly.entity_id
_entity_poly.type
_entity_poly.pdbx_seq_one_letter_code
_entity_poly.pdbx_strand_id
1 'polypeptide(L)' 'MKRLHLPSGITHGLDFLIPDNWSANQALAVVELIDDLRERIAAHYQIPLNGLLYEQRTPPDNPHPRDIDDPF' A
#
# COMPACT_ATOMS: atom_id res chain seq x y z
N MET A 1 9.73 6.84 -21.98
CA MET A 1 9.96 6.04 -20.74
C MET A 1 9.28 4.69 -20.94
N LYS A 2 10.01 3.56 -20.78
CA LYS A 2 9.42 2.22 -20.89
C LYS A 2 8.46 2.03 -19.71
N ARG A 3 7.18 1.77 -19.98
CA ARG A 3 6.23 1.31 -18.95
C ARG A 3 6.64 -0.10 -18.57
N LEU A 4 7.23 -0.26 -17.39
CA LEU A 4 7.51 -1.56 -16.83
C LEU A 4 6.23 -2.01 -16.12
N HIS A 5 5.59 -3.04 -16.64
CA HIS A 5 4.44 -3.67 -16.01
C HIS A 5 5.00 -4.53 -14.88
N LEU A 6 5.04 -3.96 -13.67
CA LEU A 6 5.49 -4.70 -12.49
C LEU A 6 4.46 -5.80 -12.18
N PRO A 7 4.89 -6.98 -11.68
CA PRO A 7 3.99 -8.08 -11.32
C PRO A 7 2.88 -7.67 -10.34
N SER A 8 3.15 -6.64 -9.55
CA SER A 8 2.21 -6.01 -8.61
C SER A 8 1.13 -5.13 -9.29
N GLY A 9 1.17 -4.95 -10.61
CA GLY A 9 0.19 -4.15 -11.37
C GLY A 9 0.33 -2.64 -11.20
N ILE A 10 1.28 -2.17 -10.38
CA ILE A 10 1.59 -0.75 -10.21
C ILE A 10 2.33 -0.21 -11.43
N THR A 11 1.85 0.94 -11.90
CA THR A 11 2.37 1.64 -13.08
C THR A 11 3.40 2.73 -12.73
N HIS A 12 3.54 3.03 -11.44
CA HIS A 12 4.48 4.00 -10.88
C HIS A 12 5.07 3.40 -9.60
N GLY A 13 6.40 3.31 -9.50
CA GLY A 13 7.06 2.68 -8.35
C GLY A 13 8.54 2.38 -8.61
N LEU A 14 9.17 1.71 -7.64
CA LEU A 14 10.53 1.17 -7.77
C LEU A 14 10.52 -0.07 -8.65
N ASP A 15 11.46 -0.14 -9.59
CA ASP A 15 11.69 -1.34 -10.41
C ASP A 15 12.36 -2.43 -9.57
N PHE A 16 11.55 -3.31 -8.96
CA PHE A 16 12.02 -4.49 -8.25
C PHE A 16 12.35 -5.63 -9.24
N LEU A 17 13.30 -5.38 -10.14
CA LEU A 17 13.84 -6.41 -11.01
C LEU A 17 14.84 -7.26 -10.21
N ILE A 18 14.58 -8.55 -10.12
CA ILE A 18 15.51 -9.53 -9.55
C ILE A 18 16.37 -10.09 -10.69
N PRO A 19 17.70 -9.90 -10.67
CA PRO A 19 18.61 -10.56 -11.59
C PRO A 19 18.44 -12.09 -11.56
N ASP A 20 18.51 -12.72 -12.74
CA ASP A 20 18.39 -14.16 -12.92
C ASP A 20 19.59 -14.96 -12.35
N ASN A 21 20.68 -14.26 -12.00
CA ASN A 21 21.91 -14.83 -11.49
C ASN A 21 22.03 -14.80 -9.96
N TRP A 22 20.97 -14.46 -9.23
CA TRP A 22 21.01 -14.46 -7.77
C TRP A 22 21.17 -15.86 -7.19
N SER A 23 22.06 -15.98 -6.21
CA SER A 23 22.09 -17.13 -5.32
C SER A 23 20.96 -17.08 -4.28
N ALA A 24 20.61 -18.22 -3.70
CA ALA A 24 19.61 -18.30 -2.63
C ALA A 24 19.95 -17.39 -1.43
N ASN A 25 21.23 -17.27 -1.07
CA ASN A 25 21.68 -16.42 0.03
C ASN A 25 21.48 -14.92 -0.27
N GLN A 26 21.71 -14.51 -1.52
CA GLN A 26 21.45 -13.12 -1.94
C GLN A 26 19.96 -12.81 -1.91
N ALA A 27 19.12 -13.74 -2.37
CA ALA A 27 17.67 -13.58 -2.28
C ALA A 27 17.21 -13.45 -0.82
N LEU A 28 17.75 -14.29 0.08
CA LEU A 28 17.43 -14.24 1.50
C LEU A 28 17.82 -12.90 2.13
N ALA A 29 19.04 -12.40 1.87
CA ALA A 29 19.51 -11.13 2.41
C ALA A 29 18.61 -9.94 1.98
N VAL A 30 18.06 -10.00 0.76
CA VAL A 30 17.11 -8.98 0.28
C VAL A 30 15.75 -9.10 0.94
N VAL A 31 15.27 -10.32 1.20
CA VAL A 31 14.05 -10.53 1.99
C VAL A 31 14.20 -9.93 3.39
N GLU A 32 15.31 -10.22 4.07
CA GLU A 32 15.61 -9.66 5.40
C GLU A 32 15.65 -8.13 5.37
N LEU A 33 16.32 -7.53 4.38
CA LEU A 33 16.36 -6.08 4.20
C LEU A 33 14.95 -5.47 4.01
N ILE A 34 14.09 -6.14 3.24
CA ILE A 34 12.71 -5.68 3.01
C ILE A 34 11.88 -5.76 4.30
N ASP A 35 12.08 -6.81 5.09
CA ASP A 35 11.37 -6.98 6.37
C ASP A 35 11.81 -5.92 7.38
N ASP A 36 13.11 -5.66 7.52
CA ASP A 36 13.65 -4.58 8.37
C ASP A 36 13.11 -3.20 7.93
N LEU A 37 13.08 -2.94 6.62
CA LEU A 37 12.55 -1.69 6.09
C LEU A 37 11.05 -1.57 6.37
N ARG A 38 10.29 -2.66 6.23
CA ARG A 38 8.85 -2.69 6.56
C ARG A 38 8.64 -2.39 8.04
N GLU A 39 9.41 -3.00 8.92
CA GLU A 39 9.32 -2.75 10.36
C GLU A 39 9.61 -1.29 10.69
N ARG A 40 10.66 -0.70 10.09
CA ARG A 40 11.00 0.72 10.26
C ARG A 40 9.86 1.63 9.81
N ILE A 41 9.27 1.35 8.65
CA ILE A 41 8.13 2.12 8.11
C ILE A 41 6.94 2.00 9.05
N ALA A 42 6.58 0.79 9.48
CA ALA A 42 5.48 0.57 10.42
C ALA A 42 5.74 1.34 11.73
N ALA A 43 6.90 1.17 12.35
CA ALA A 43 7.23 1.84 13.61
C ALA A 43 7.10 3.37 13.55
N HIS A 44 7.40 3.99 12.40
CA HIS A 44 7.37 5.44 12.26
C HIS A 44 6.05 5.98 11.68
N TYR A 45 5.42 5.25 10.75
CA TYR A 45 4.29 5.72 9.95
C TYR A 45 3.00 4.95 10.20
N GLN A 46 2.91 4.05 11.18
CA GLN A 46 1.69 3.27 11.44
C GLN A 46 0.44 4.15 11.57
N ILE A 47 0.53 5.22 12.35
CA ILE A 47 -0.61 6.12 12.60
C ILE A 47 -1.04 6.86 11.31
N PRO A 48 -0.15 7.57 10.59
CA PRO A 48 -0.55 8.23 9.35
C PRO A 48 -1.00 7.25 8.27
N LEU A 49 -0.41 6.04 8.20
CA LEU A 49 -0.86 5.00 7.27
C LEU A 49 -2.28 4.53 7.59
N ASN A 50 -2.62 4.33 8.86
CA ASN A 50 -3.97 3.97 9.26
C ASN A 50 -4.99 5.08 8.91
N GLY A 51 -4.61 6.35 9.09
CA GLY A 51 -5.43 7.49 8.67
C GLY A 51 -5.72 7.46 7.17
N LEU A 52 -4.69 7.31 6.34
CA LEU A 52 -4.83 7.22 4.88
C LEU A 52 -5.69 6.03 4.45
N LEU A 53 -5.52 4.86 5.07
CA LEU A 53 -6.32 3.68 4.77
C LEU A 53 -7.79 3.85 5.19
N TYR A 54 -8.03 4.54 6.30
CA TYR A 54 -9.38 4.87 6.74
C TYR A 54 -10.06 5.82 5.74
N GLU A 55 -9.39 6.89 5.32
CA GLU A 55 -9.91 7.84 4.31
C GLU A 55 -10.23 7.14 2.98
N GLN A 56 -9.38 6.24 2.51
CA GLN A 56 -9.63 5.48 1.27
C GLN A 56 -10.81 4.51 1.36
N ARG A 57 -11.10 4.00 2.55
CA ARG A 57 -12.21 3.05 2.81
C ARG A 57 -13.50 3.75 3.20
N THR A 58 -13.43 5.00 3.62
CA THR A 58 -14.61 5.81 3.94
C THR A 58 -15.27 6.18 2.61
N PRO A 59 -16.52 5.74 2.36
CA PRO A 59 -17.26 6.22 1.20
C PRO A 59 -17.32 7.75 1.24
N PRO A 60 -17.30 8.46 0.09
CA PRO A 60 -17.57 9.89 0.09
C PRO A 60 -18.86 10.12 0.86
N ASP A 61 -18.77 10.94 1.90
CA ASP A 61 -19.85 11.24 2.85
C ASP A 61 -21.10 11.52 2.04
N ASN A 62 -22.00 10.54 1.95
CA ASN A 62 -23.29 10.71 1.29
C ASN A 62 -24.16 11.22 2.42
N PRO A 63 -24.47 12.52 2.49
CA PRO A 63 -25.36 13.01 3.52
C PRO A 63 -26.74 12.54 3.08
N HIS A 64 -27.15 11.34 3.49
CA HIS A 64 -28.52 10.93 3.27
C HIS A 64 -29.38 11.72 4.26
N PRO A 65 -30.38 12.46 3.75
CA PRO A 65 -31.01 13.54 4.47
C PRO A 65 -31.88 12.99 5.59
N ARG A 66 -32.03 13.79 6.64
CA ARG A 66 -33.08 13.65 7.65
C ARG A 66 -34.49 13.93 7.09
N ASP A 67 -34.81 13.43 5.90
CA ASP A 67 -36.08 13.72 5.19
C ASP A 67 -37.01 12.49 5.08
N ILE A 68 -36.96 11.55 6.01
CA ILE A 68 -38.05 10.57 6.18
C ILE A 68 -38.29 10.32 7.67
N ASP A 69 -38.54 11.39 8.42
CA ASP A 69 -39.44 11.34 9.58
C ASP A 69 -40.63 12.24 9.23
N ASP A 70 -41.49 11.74 8.33
CA ASP A 70 -42.85 12.26 8.19
C ASP A 70 -43.84 11.19 8.67
N PRO A 71 -44.33 11.30 9.91
CA PRO A 71 -45.52 10.60 10.34
C PRO A 71 -46.55 11.60 10.88
N PHE A 72 -47.17 12.44 10.05
CA PHE A 72 -48.48 13.05 10.35
C PHE A 72 -49.35 13.26 9.10
#